data_AF-A0A6C0DX31-F1
#
_entry.id   AF-A0A6C0DX31-F1
#
_cell.length_a   1.000
_cell.length_b   1.000
_cell.length_c   1.000
_cell.angle_alpha   90.00
_cell.angle_beta   90.00
_cell.angle_gamma   90.00
#
_symmetry.space_group_name_H-M   'P 1'
#
loop_
_entity.id
_entity.type
_entity.pdbx_description
1 polymer ?
#
loop_
_entity_poly.entity_id
_entity_poly.type
_entity_poly.pdbx_seq_one_letter_code
_entity_poly.pdbx_strand_id
1 'polypeptide(L)'
;MSGTTYNEQLDALNSQFFSLLDDFKKYYIFSNKNPDYPDYATAYSQVKSTIQTINSNVFKISAEAEASLNKLMEDTKDINTRIQEEKILNERLKTNLGLIKTNTTSANLMISNYKEIYREQYTRNVTTFFGLFLSTFVIFKVYLKK
;
A
#
# COMPACT_ATOMS: atom_id res chain seq x y z
N MET A 1 14.50 -11.17 -2.60
CA MET A 1 15.54 -12.18 -2.32
C MET A 1 16.58 -12.14 -3.45
N SER A 2 17.38 -11.08 -3.56
CA SER A 2 18.29 -10.87 -4.70
C SER A 2 19.66 -10.28 -4.31
N GLY A 3 19.75 -9.52 -3.21
CA GLY A 3 21.03 -8.94 -2.75
C GLY A 3 22.07 -9.94 -2.25
N THR A 4 21.64 -11.06 -1.67
CA THR A 4 22.54 -12.14 -1.23
C THR A 4 23.18 -12.85 -2.43
N THR A 5 22.45 -12.97 -3.54
CA THR A 5 22.91 -13.69 -4.73
C THR A 5 23.99 -12.93 -5.51
N TYR A 6 23.90 -11.60 -5.62
CA TYR A 6 24.91 -10.82 -6.36
C TYR A 6 26.26 -10.77 -5.63
N ASN A 7 26.25 -10.62 -4.30
CA ASN A 7 27.48 -10.62 -3.52
C ASN A 7 28.18 -11.99 -3.58
N GLU A 8 27.43 -13.09 -3.46
CA GLU A 8 27.98 -14.44 -3.61
C GLU A 8 28.62 -14.67 -5.00
N GLN A 9 27.97 -14.16 -6.06
CA GLN A 9 28.51 -14.24 -7.42
C GLN A 9 29.77 -13.40 -7.59
N LEU A 10 29.80 -12.18 -7.05
CA LEU A 10 30.98 -11.31 -7.08
C LEU A 10 32.13 -11.90 -6.29
N ASP A 11 31.87 -12.49 -5.12
CA ASP A 11 32.89 -13.15 -4.30
C ASP A 11 33.48 -14.37 -5.03
N ALA A 12 32.64 -15.16 -5.70
CA ALA A 12 33.10 -16.28 -6.51
C ALA A 12 33.99 -15.81 -7.69
N LEU A 13 33.58 -14.77 -8.41
CA LEU A 13 34.38 -14.19 -9.49
C LEU A 13 35.69 -13.59 -8.99
N ASN A 14 35.68 -12.96 -7.82
CA ASN A 14 36.85 -12.40 -7.17
C ASN A 14 37.86 -13.49 -6.78
N SER A 15 37.38 -14.58 -6.17
CA SER A 15 38.20 -15.75 -5.85
C SER A 15 38.81 -16.38 -7.10
N GLN A 16 38.02 -16.57 -8.16
CA GLN A 16 38.50 -17.07 -9.45
C GLN A 16 39.57 -16.16 -10.05
N PHE A 17 39.37 -14.85 -10.05
CA PHE A 17 40.35 -13.89 -10.56
C PHE A 17 41.69 -13.99 -9.81
N PHE A 18 41.65 -14.04 -8.48
CA PHE A 18 42.87 -14.17 -7.68
C PHE A 18 43.58 -15.50 -7.92
N SER A 19 42.85 -16.60 -8.12
CA SER A 19 43.47 -17.89 -8.44
C SER A 19 44.19 -17.90 -9.80
N LEU A 20 43.75 -17.07 -10.76
CA LEU A 20 44.30 -17.00 -12.11
C LEU A 20 45.48 -16.02 -12.25
N LEU A 21 45.70 -15.15 -11.27
CA LEU A 21 46.71 -14.09 -11.35
C LEU A 21 48.14 -14.64 -11.44
N ASP A 22 48.43 -15.71 -10.71
CA ASP A 22 49.76 -16.34 -10.72
C ASP A 22 50.03 -17.03 -12.06
N ASP A 23 49.05 -17.75 -12.60
CA ASP A 23 49.15 -18.38 -13.92
C ASP A 23 49.24 -17.34 -15.03
N PHE A 24 48.49 -16.24 -14.94
CA PHE A 24 48.57 -15.14 -15.90
C PHE A 24 49.99 -14.57 -15.99
N LYS A 25 50.61 -14.25 -14.83
CA LYS A 25 51.98 -13.74 -14.77
C LYS A 25 52.98 -14.76 -15.31
N LYS A 26 52.86 -16.02 -14.90
CA LYS A 26 53.75 -17.11 -15.31
C LYS A 26 53.73 -17.32 -16.82
N TYR A 27 52.55 -17.53 -17.40
CA TYR A 27 52.43 -17.79 -18.83
C TYR A 27 52.72 -16.56 -19.68
N TYR A 28 52.46 -15.35 -19.19
CA TYR A 28 52.92 -14.11 -19.84
C TYR A 28 54.44 -14.08 -19.97
N ILE A 29 55.18 -14.40 -18.91
CA ILE A 29 56.65 -14.41 -18.96
C ILE A 29 57.14 -15.53 -19.89
N PHE A 30 56.56 -16.73 -19.79
CA PHE A 30 56.99 -17.87 -20.59
C PHE A 30 56.71 -17.69 -22.08
N SER A 31 55.55 -17.15 -22.46
CA SER A 31 55.21 -16.88 -23.85
C SER A 31 56.13 -15.83 -24.48
N ASN A 32 56.58 -14.85 -23.71
CA ASN A 32 57.48 -13.80 -24.21
C ASN A 32 58.95 -14.23 -24.22
N LYS A 33 59.39 -15.07 -23.27
CA LYS A 33 60.79 -15.54 -23.20
C LYS A 33 61.08 -16.73 -24.13
N ASN A 34 60.07 -17.53 -24.45
CA ASN A 34 60.22 -18.75 -25.25
C ASN A 34 59.23 -18.73 -26.43
N PRO A 35 59.40 -17.82 -27.41
CA PRO A 35 58.46 -17.65 -28.51
C PRO A 35 58.36 -18.89 -29.42
N ASP A 36 59.40 -19.73 -29.44
CA ASP A 36 59.45 -20.97 -30.24
C ASP A 36 58.57 -22.09 -29.68
N TYR A 37 57.98 -21.90 -28.49
CA TYR A 37 57.12 -22.87 -27.81
C TYR A 37 55.66 -22.39 -27.80
N PRO A 38 54.83 -22.82 -28.78
CA PRO A 38 53.46 -22.33 -28.96
C PRO A 38 52.52 -22.67 -27.80
N ASP A 39 52.85 -23.68 -27.00
CA ASP A 39 52.08 -24.09 -25.82
C ASP A 39 51.99 -22.97 -24.78
N TYR A 40 53.06 -22.19 -24.57
CA TYR A 40 53.04 -21.08 -23.63
C TYR A 40 52.16 -19.93 -24.10
N ALA A 41 52.16 -19.64 -25.41
CA ALA A 41 51.28 -18.64 -26.00
C ALA A 41 49.80 -19.06 -25.89
N THR A 42 49.53 -20.35 -26.10
CA THR A 42 48.18 -20.93 -25.96
C THR A 42 47.69 -20.85 -24.52
N ALA A 43 48.51 -21.27 -23.55
CA ALA A 43 48.17 -21.19 -22.13
C ALA A 43 47.94 -19.74 -21.67
N TYR A 44 48.79 -18.80 -22.10
CA TYR A 44 48.59 -17.38 -21.81
C TYR A 44 47.26 -16.85 -22.40
N SER A 45 46.96 -17.19 -23.65
CA SER A 45 45.71 -16.79 -24.32
C SER A 45 44.47 -17.32 -23.59
N GLN A 46 44.52 -18.57 -23.11
CA GLN A 46 43.44 -19.16 -22.32
C GLN A 46 43.20 -18.40 -21.02
N VAL A 47 44.25 -18.18 -20.22
CA VAL A 47 44.12 -17.45 -18.94
C VAL A 47 43.63 -16.02 -19.17
N LYS A 48 44.15 -15.35 -20.20
CA LYS A 48 43.68 -14.01 -20.61
C LYS A 48 42.20 -14.01 -20.97
N SER A 49 41.74 -14.99 -21.75
CA SER A 49 40.34 -15.14 -22.12
C SER A 49 39.45 -15.36 -20.90
N THR A 50 39.87 -16.20 -19.95
CA THR A 50 39.13 -16.41 -18.70
C THR A 50 39.01 -15.12 -17.88
N ILE A 51 40.08 -14.33 -17.76
CA ILE A 51 40.03 -13.02 -17.08
C ILE A 51 39.06 -12.06 -17.77
N GLN A 52 39.04 -12.05 -19.11
CA GLN A 52 38.08 -11.24 -19.87
C GLN A 52 36.63 -11.68 -19.63
N THR A 53 36.38 -12.98 -19.55
CA THR A 53 35.06 -13.52 -19.18
C THR A 53 34.65 -13.10 -17.77
N ILE A 54 35.56 -13.16 -16.79
CA ILE A 54 35.30 -12.68 -15.43
C ILE A 54 34.89 -11.21 -15.45
N ASN A 55 35.63 -10.35 -16.17
CA ASN A 55 35.31 -8.94 -16.29
C ASN A 55 33.91 -8.72 -16.91
N SER A 56 33.59 -9.45 -17.99
CA SER A 56 32.26 -9.40 -18.62
C SER A 56 31.14 -9.80 -17.66
N ASN A 57 31.38 -10.81 -16.81
CA ASN A 57 30.41 -11.25 -15.83
C ASN A 57 30.18 -10.20 -14.74
N VAL A 58 31.24 -9.52 -14.27
CA VAL A 58 31.12 -8.40 -13.32
C VAL A 58 30.26 -7.27 -13.91
N PHE A 59 30.50 -6.89 -15.16
CA PHE A 59 29.67 -5.88 -15.84
C PHE A 59 28.21 -6.30 -15.97
N LYS A 60 27.96 -7.57 -16.30
CA LYS A 60 26.60 -8.11 -16.40
C LYS A 60 25.88 -8.04 -15.05
N ILE A 61 26.53 -8.48 -13.96
CA ILE A 61 25.97 -8.40 -12.60
C ILE A 61 25.66 -6.95 -12.24
N SER A 62 26.54 -6.00 -12.56
CA SER A 62 26.30 -4.57 -12.32
C SER A 62 25.06 -4.07 -13.06
N ALA A 63 24.92 -4.40 -14.34
CA ALA A 63 23.77 -3.99 -15.15
C ALA A 63 22.46 -4.62 -14.65
N GLU A 64 22.49 -5.89 -14.25
CA GLU A 64 21.33 -6.59 -13.69
C GLU A 64 20.92 -6.02 -12.32
N ALA A 65 21.89 -5.66 -11.48
CA ALA A 65 21.64 -4.99 -10.21
C ALA A 65 21.00 -3.61 -10.40
N GLU A 66 21.51 -2.81 -11.35
CA GLU A 66 20.96 -1.50 -11.69
C GLU A 66 19.53 -1.62 -12.23
N ALA A 67 19.29 -2.54 -13.16
CA ALA A 67 17.95 -2.80 -13.69
C ALA A 67 16.97 -3.23 -12.58
N SER A 68 17.42 -4.08 -11.66
CA SER A 68 16.62 -4.52 -10.50
C SER A 68 16.28 -3.36 -9.56
N LEU A 69 17.23 -2.45 -9.35
CA LEU A 69 17.03 -1.25 -8.52
C LEU A 69 16.04 -0.28 -9.17
N ASN A 70 16.18 -0.03 -10.47
CA ASN A 70 15.26 0.82 -11.22
C ASN A 70 13.83 0.28 -11.17
N LYS A 71 13.66 -1.04 -11.35
CA LYS A 71 12.34 -1.68 -11.21
C LYS A 71 11.77 -1.52 -9.81
N LEU A 72 12.59 -1.75 -8.77
CA LEU A 72 12.15 -1.56 -7.38
C LEU A 72 11.70 -0.11 -7.10
N MET A 73 12.40 0.88 -7.66
CA MET A 73 12.03 2.28 -7.54
C MET A 73 10.68 2.57 -8.23
N GLU A 74 10.46 1.99 -9.41
CA GLU A 74 9.19 2.10 -10.14
C GLU A 74 8.04 1.47 -9.36
N ASP A 75 8.22 0.23 -8.88
CA ASP A 75 7.24 -0.48 -8.05
C ASP A 75 6.91 0.30 -6.77
N THR A 76 7.93 0.88 -6.13
CA THR A 76 7.75 1.72 -4.93
C THR A 76 6.93 2.97 -5.24
N LYS A 77 7.17 3.61 -6.39
CA LYS A 77 6.41 4.77 -6.84
C LYS A 77 4.95 4.42 -7.15
N ASP A 78 4.70 3.29 -7.80
CA ASP A 78 3.35 2.78 -8.06
C ASP A 78 2.59 2.54 -6.75
N ILE A 79 3.21 1.79 -5.82
CA ILE A 79 2.63 1.50 -4.50
C ILE A 79 2.30 2.80 -3.76
N ASN A 80 3.20 3.78 -3.77
CA ASN A 80 2.95 5.05 -3.09
C ASN A 80 1.77 5.80 -3.70
N THR A 81 1.63 5.80 -5.04
CA THR A 81 0.46 6.36 -5.72
C THR A 81 -0.83 5.69 -5.24
N ARG A 82 -0.86 4.36 -5.22
CA ARG A 82 -2.04 3.58 -4.78
C ARG A 82 -2.37 3.82 -3.31
N ILE A 83 -1.37 3.98 -2.45
CA ILE A 83 -1.58 4.36 -1.04
C ILE A 83 -2.27 5.73 -0.94
N GLN A 84 -1.90 6.71 -1.77
CA GLN A 84 -2.56 8.02 -1.77
C GLN A 84 -4.01 7.92 -2.26
N GLU A 85 -4.27 7.15 -3.30
CA GLU A 85 -5.62 6.89 -3.81
C GLU A 85 -6.51 6.24 -2.74
N GLU A 86 -6.02 5.21 -2.07
CA GLU A 86 -6.73 4.53 -0.99
C GLU A 86 -6.99 5.45 0.22
N LYS A 87 -6.04 6.35 0.55
CA LYS A 87 -6.27 7.37 1.59
C LYS A 87 -7.41 8.31 1.23
N ILE A 88 -7.42 8.83 0.00
CA ILE A 88 -8.48 9.70 -0.50
C ILE A 88 -9.84 8.97 -0.47
N LEU A 89 -9.86 7.69 -0.89
CA LEU A 89 -11.07 6.87 -0.84
C LEU A 89 -11.54 6.65 0.60
N ASN A 90 -10.64 6.36 1.53
CA ASN A 90 -10.94 6.18 2.94
C ASN A 90 -11.54 7.45 3.57
N GLU A 91 -10.97 8.62 3.27
CA GLU A 91 -11.51 9.91 3.73
C GLU A 91 -12.91 10.17 3.19
N ARG A 92 -13.15 9.87 1.91
CA ARG A 92 -14.49 9.98 1.30
C ARG A 92 -15.49 9.04 1.98
N LEU A 93 -15.11 7.79 2.21
CA LEU A 93 -15.97 6.80 2.88
C LEU A 93 -16.27 7.19 4.33
N LYS A 94 -15.28 7.70 5.08
CA LYS A 94 -15.48 8.23 6.44
C LYS A 94 -16.45 9.40 6.45
N THR A 95 -16.31 10.33 5.50
CA THR A 95 -17.22 11.47 5.35
C THR A 95 -18.64 10.99 5.08
N ASN A 96 -18.82 10.08 4.12
CA ASN A 96 -20.12 9.49 3.79
C ASN A 96 -20.74 8.76 4.99
N LEU A 97 -19.95 7.99 5.72
CA LEU A 97 -20.42 7.28 6.92
C LEU A 97 -20.86 8.25 8.03
N GLY A 98 -20.12 9.34 8.21
CA GLY A 98 -20.49 10.43 9.13
C GLY A 98 -21.84 11.04 8.76
N LEU A 99 -22.02 11.41 7.49
CA LEU A 99 -23.26 11.96 6.96
C LEU A 99 -24.46 11.00 7.12
N ILE A 100 -24.25 9.71 6.87
CA ILE A 100 -25.29 8.69 7.07
C ILE A 100 -25.69 8.65 8.55
N LYS A 101 -24.72 8.55 9.47
CA LYS A 101 -24.98 8.52 10.90
C LYS A 101 -25.75 9.76 11.37
N THR A 102 -25.33 10.96 10.97
CA THR A 102 -26.01 12.21 11.35
C THR A 102 -27.44 12.25 10.80
N ASN A 103 -27.66 11.85 9.55
CA ASN A 103 -28.99 11.86 8.94
C ASN A 103 -29.94 10.87 9.63
N THR A 104 -29.47 9.65 9.98
CA THR A 104 -30.28 8.70 10.76
C THR A 104 -30.62 9.24 12.16
N THR A 105 -29.67 9.89 12.84
CA THR A 105 -29.92 10.49 14.16
C THR A 105 -30.96 11.60 14.07
N SER A 106 -30.84 12.50 13.09
CA SER A 106 -31.79 13.59 12.85
C SER A 106 -33.18 13.07 12.48
N ALA A 107 -33.27 12.05 11.62
CA ALA A 107 -34.55 11.44 11.25
C ALA A 107 -35.24 10.77 12.46
N ASN A 108 -34.48 10.06 13.31
CA ASN A 108 -35.01 9.44 14.52
C ASN A 108 -35.49 10.48 15.54
N LEU A 109 -34.74 11.56 15.74
CA LEU A 109 -35.15 12.70 16.57
C LEU A 109 -36.44 13.32 16.03
N MET A 110 -36.54 13.53 14.73
CA MET A 110 -37.74 14.08 14.10
C MET A 110 -38.96 13.17 14.32
N ILE A 111 -38.82 11.85 14.14
CA ILE A 111 -39.89 10.87 14.39
C ILE A 111 -40.31 10.88 15.86
N SER A 112 -39.35 10.95 16.79
CA SER A 112 -39.64 11.05 18.22
C SER A 112 -40.45 12.30 18.54
N ASN A 113 -40.00 13.46 18.06
CA ASN A 113 -40.68 14.74 18.27
C ASN A 113 -42.09 14.73 17.67
N TYR A 114 -42.29 14.16 16.47
CA TYR A 114 -43.61 14.01 15.89
C TYR A 114 -44.53 13.14 16.75
N LYS A 115 -44.04 11.98 17.24
CA LYS A 115 -44.83 11.12 18.14
C LYS A 115 -45.25 11.84 19.42
N GLU A 116 -44.36 12.65 19.98
CA GLU A 116 -44.64 13.45 21.17
C GLU A 116 -45.71 14.50 20.90
N ILE A 117 -45.58 15.27 19.82
CA ILE A 117 -46.58 16.27 19.37
C ILE A 117 -47.95 15.61 19.17
N TYR A 118 -47.99 14.43 18.53
CA TYR A 118 -49.25 13.68 18.34
C TYR A 118 -49.87 13.26 19.68
N ARG A 119 -49.06 12.79 20.63
CA ARG A 119 -49.55 12.40 21.97
C ARG A 119 -50.07 13.61 22.75
N GLU A 120 -49.36 14.73 22.69
CA GLU A 120 -49.79 15.97 23.34
C GLU A 120 -51.10 16.48 22.74
N GLN A 121 -51.21 16.49 21.41
CA GLN A 121 -52.43 16.92 20.71
C GLN A 121 -53.60 15.98 20.98
N TYR A 122 -53.37 14.66 21.03
CA TYR A 122 -54.38 13.69 21.45
C TYR A 122 -54.87 13.98 22.87
N THR A 123 -53.94 14.14 23.82
CA THR A 123 -54.26 14.43 25.23
C THR A 123 -55.04 15.74 25.36
N ARG A 124 -54.63 16.78 24.64
CA ARG A 124 -55.32 18.07 24.60
C ARG A 124 -56.73 17.93 24.06
N ASN A 125 -56.90 17.25 22.93
CA ASN A 125 -58.22 17.05 22.32
C ASN A 125 -59.17 16.26 23.22
N VAL A 126 -58.69 15.19 23.88
CA VAL A 126 -59.48 14.42 24.84
C VAL A 126 -59.88 15.29 26.03
N THR A 127 -58.95 16.06 26.58
CA THR A 127 -59.21 16.95 27.72
C THR A 127 -60.21 18.05 27.35
N THR A 128 -60.10 18.64 26.15
CA THR A 128 -61.05 19.63 25.64
C THR A 128 -62.44 19.02 25.45
N PHE A 129 -62.54 17.80 24.93
CA PHE A 129 -63.81 17.10 24.76
C PHE A 129 -64.52 16.88 26.10
N PHE A 130 -63.80 16.35 27.11
CA PHE A 130 -64.35 16.19 28.45
C PHE A 130 -64.68 17.54 29.11
N GLY A 131 -63.86 18.56 28.91
CA GLY A 131 -64.10 19.91 29.41
C GLY A 131 -65.40 20.52 28.87
N LEU A 132 -65.67 20.34 27.57
CA LEU A 132 -66.94 20.75 26.96
C LEU A 132 -68.12 20.01 27.59
N PHE A 133 -68.06 18.68 27.69
CA PHE A 133 -69.11 17.88 28.32
C PHE A 133 -69.40 18.31 29.76
N LEU A 134 -68.36 18.50 30.57
CA LEU A 134 -68.49 18.92 31.96
C LEU A 134 -69.11 20.32 32.07
N SER A 135 -68.69 21.26 31.21
CA SER A 135 -69.21 22.63 31.18
C SER A 135 -70.70 22.65 30.81
N THR A 136 -71.10 21.90 29.78
CA THR A 136 -72.51 21.76 29.40
C THR A 136 -73.33 21.13 30.51
N PHE A 137 -72.81 20.11 31.20
CA PHE A 137 -73.47 19.46 32.33
C PHE A 137 -73.69 20.42 33.52
N VAL A 138 -72.68 21.23 33.87
CA VAL A 138 -72.80 22.23 34.94
C VAL A 138 -73.87 23.27 34.62
N ILE A 139 -73.89 23.80 33.39
CA ILE A 139 -74.91 24.75 32.93
C ILE A 139 -76.30 24.11 33.03
N PHE A 140 -76.46 22.88 32.54
CA PHE A 140 -77.72 22.15 32.61
C PHE A 140 -78.19 21.97 34.06
N LYS A 141 -77.30 21.55 34.97
CA LYS A 141 -77.63 21.35 36.39
C LYS A 141 -78.03 22.65 37.10
N VAL A 142 -77.37 23.77 36.79
CA VAL A 142 -77.61 25.07 37.46
C VAL A 142 -78.89 25.74 36.94
N TYR A 143 -79.16 25.66 35.62
CA TYR A 143 -80.23 26.42 34.99
C TYR A 143 -81.53 25.64 34.73
N LEU A 144 -81.50 24.31 34.59
CA LEU A 144 -82.73 23.50 34.44
C LEU A 144 -83.33 22.98 35.74
N LYS A 145 -82.74 23.31 36.90
CA LYS A 145 -83.25 22.91 38.22
C LYS A 145 -83.92 24.07 38.98
N LYS A 146 -84.48 25.02 38.24
CA LYS A 146 -85.47 26.01 38.67
C LYS A 146 -86.78 25.72 37.96
#